data_AF-A0A315R983-F1
#
_entry.id   AF-A0A315R983-F1
#
_cell.length_a   1.000
_cell.length_b   1.000
_cell.length_c   1.000
_cell.angle_alpha   90.00
_cell.angle_beta   90.00
_cell.angle_gamma   90.00
#
_symmetry.space_group_name_H-M   'P 1'
#
loop_
_entity.id
_entity.type
_entity.pdbx_description
1 polymer ?
#
loop_
_entity_poly.entity_id
_entity_poly.type
_entity_poly.pdbx_seq_one_letter_code
_entity_poly.pdbx_strand_id
1 'polypeptide(L)'
;MVRTFFDFQLKIWKDREDNILELNKKATLTILILVISIFLIYIFNIGAYDLWSPDEPRYAEIAREAAVDGHWIIPHLNNRIYYEKPPTYFNLIGLSGILAGEFSVTAVRMPGIIISVLLLLSLAYFVLKKDGLKTAVLSTIILATTVNFFWLAMKINLDIPLVFCTTLAALILFKNHSDFKNNKLTTIFAFFLMGLGAVVKSQISILPLIILTVYLVINKKAKKLKEIPWLASLFFMVLPALIWLFFAYQKAGYSYFETTVLDQLAGYSTGSQGHPQPFYYYLINFPAAALPWSFFVVPALYYYKKLKNERNTLLDFSVVSFLVIFIVFSMIGSKRNVYLLQLYPFFAII
;
A
#
# COMPACT_ATOMS: atom_id res chain seq x y z
N MET A 1 -54.69 6.41 -23.58
CA MET A 1 -54.14 5.20 -22.93
C MET A 1 -52.63 5.04 -23.14
N VAL A 2 -52.05 5.46 -24.27
CA VAL A 2 -50.58 5.36 -24.53
C VAL A 2 -49.74 6.39 -23.77
N ARG A 3 -50.25 7.61 -23.55
CA ARG A 3 -49.52 8.70 -22.86
C ARG A 3 -49.27 8.40 -21.37
N THR A 4 -50.23 7.81 -20.68
CA THR A 4 -50.15 7.42 -19.27
C THR A 4 -49.16 6.27 -18.99
N PHE A 5 -48.88 5.41 -19.98
CA PHE A 5 -47.91 4.33 -19.85
C PHE A 5 -46.46 4.83 -19.92
N PHE A 6 -46.19 5.80 -20.79
CA PHE A 6 -44.86 6.42 -20.92
C PHE A 6 -44.48 7.26 -19.69
N ASP A 7 -45.42 8.03 -19.14
CA ASP A 7 -45.17 8.83 -17.92
C ASP A 7 -44.91 7.95 -16.70
N PHE A 8 -45.55 6.78 -16.62
CA PHE A 8 -45.32 5.80 -15.56
C PHE A 8 -43.93 5.13 -15.67
N GLN A 9 -43.50 4.76 -16.87
CA GLN A 9 -42.16 4.20 -17.09
C GLN A 9 -41.05 5.23 -16.84
N LEU A 10 -41.23 6.49 -17.23
CA LEU A 10 -40.29 7.58 -16.94
C LEU A 10 -40.17 7.84 -15.43
N LYS A 11 -41.29 7.79 -14.70
CA LYS A 11 -41.29 7.92 -13.24
C LYS A 11 -40.56 6.76 -12.55
N ILE A 12 -40.82 5.52 -12.95
CA ILE A 12 -40.09 4.34 -12.42
C ILE A 12 -38.60 4.43 -12.73
N TRP A 13 -38.25 4.89 -13.93
CA TRP A 13 -36.85 5.01 -14.35
C TRP A 13 -36.12 6.10 -13.54
N LYS A 14 -36.75 7.26 -13.34
CA LYS A 14 -36.22 8.35 -12.53
C LYS A 14 -36.11 7.97 -11.05
N ASP A 15 -37.14 7.35 -10.49
CA ASP A 15 -37.13 6.83 -9.12
C ASP A 15 -36.02 5.76 -8.94
N ARG A 16 -35.72 4.98 -9.98
CA ARG A 16 -34.63 4.00 -9.96
C ARG A 16 -33.25 4.65 -10.01
N GLU A 17 -33.05 5.68 -10.84
CA GLU A 17 -31.80 6.45 -10.87
C GLU A 17 -31.56 7.20 -9.56
N ASP A 18 -32.58 7.87 -9.02
CA ASP A 18 -32.51 8.58 -7.75
C ASP A 18 -32.20 7.62 -6.59
N ASN A 19 -32.82 6.44 -6.58
CA ASN A 19 -32.50 5.38 -5.60
C ASN A 19 -31.06 4.86 -5.75
N ILE A 20 -30.55 4.67 -6.97
CA ILE A 20 -29.15 4.25 -7.19
C ILE A 20 -28.17 5.35 -6.76
N LEU A 21 -28.49 6.62 -7.01
CA LEU A 21 -27.69 7.76 -6.58
C LEU A 21 -27.70 7.90 -5.05
N GLU A 22 -28.86 7.76 -4.40
CA GLU A 22 -28.98 7.78 -2.95
C GLU A 22 -28.24 6.61 -2.28
N LEU A 23 -28.36 5.40 -2.81
CA LEU A 23 -27.64 4.22 -2.31
C LEU A 23 -26.11 4.45 -2.40
N ASN A 24 -25.64 5.05 -3.50
CA ASN A 24 -24.23 5.41 -3.65
C ASN A 24 -23.79 6.50 -2.66
N LYS A 25 -24.65 7.49 -2.37
CA LYS A 25 -24.37 8.54 -1.37
C LYS A 25 -24.28 7.96 0.04
N LYS A 26 -25.25 7.14 0.46
CA LYS A 26 -25.25 6.47 1.77
C LYS A 26 -24.03 5.57 1.95
N ALA A 27 -23.68 4.79 0.93
CA ALA A 27 -22.49 3.94 0.96
C ALA A 27 -21.19 4.76 1.09
N THR A 28 -21.07 5.85 0.32
CA THR A 28 -19.90 6.75 0.38
C THR A 28 -19.79 7.40 1.76
N LEU A 29 -20.90 7.93 2.29
CA LEU A 29 -20.94 8.53 3.62
C LEU A 29 -20.56 7.52 4.71
N THR A 30 -21.05 6.28 4.61
CA THR A 30 -20.71 5.20 5.55
C THR A 30 -19.20 4.93 5.56
N ILE A 31 -18.57 4.85 4.38
CA ILE A 31 -17.12 4.67 4.27
C ILE A 31 -16.36 5.86 4.84
N LEU A 32 -16.80 7.09 4.56
CA LEU A 32 -16.16 8.29 5.10
C LEU A 32 -16.25 8.34 6.62
N ILE A 33 -17.42 8.07 7.20
CA ILE A 33 -17.60 8.00 8.66
C ILE A 33 -16.70 6.93 9.26
N LEU A 34 -16.65 5.74 8.65
CA LEU A 34 -15.78 4.64 9.10
C LEU A 34 -14.30 5.05 9.11
N VAL A 35 -13.81 5.59 8.00
CA VAL A 35 -12.40 5.98 7.84
C VAL A 35 -12.04 7.14 8.76
N ILE A 36 -12.93 8.12 8.94
CA ILE A 36 -12.75 9.21 9.92
C ILE A 36 -12.73 8.64 11.33
N SER A 37 -13.60 7.69 11.66
CA SER A 37 -13.61 7.06 12.99
C SER A 37 -12.30 6.31 13.26
N ILE A 38 -11.77 5.59 12.27
CA ILE A 38 -10.46 4.91 12.38
C ILE A 38 -9.33 5.93 12.54
N PHE A 39 -9.34 7.02 11.76
CA PHE A 39 -8.37 8.11 11.92
C PHE A 39 -8.39 8.67 13.35
N LEU A 40 -9.58 8.95 13.88
CA LEU A 40 -9.76 9.43 15.26
C LEU A 40 -9.23 8.42 16.28
N ILE A 41 -9.43 7.12 16.07
CA ILE A 41 -8.88 6.06 16.93
C ILE A 41 -7.34 6.03 16.88
N TYR A 42 -6.73 6.18 15.71
CA TYR A 42 -5.26 6.14 15.56
C TYR A 42 -4.57 7.35 16.19
N ILE A 43 -5.21 8.52 16.14
CA ILE A 43 -4.68 9.72 16.81
C ILE A 43 -5.02 9.74 18.30
N PHE A 44 -6.09 9.06 18.71
CA PHE A 44 -6.44 8.93 20.12
C PHE A 44 -5.32 8.17 20.84
N ASN A 45 -4.61 8.88 21.71
CA ASN A 45 -3.48 8.37 22.49
C ASN A 45 -2.14 8.20 21.73
N ILE A 46 -1.97 8.79 20.53
CA ILE A 46 -0.74 8.69 19.73
C ILE A 46 0.52 9.19 20.44
N GLY A 47 0.36 10.20 21.31
CA GLY A 47 1.43 10.83 22.09
C GLY A 47 1.60 10.25 23.50
N ALA A 48 0.86 9.19 23.86
CA ALA A 48 0.91 8.64 25.22
C ALA A 48 2.12 7.76 25.52
N TYR A 49 2.89 7.41 24.49
CA TYR A 49 4.16 6.74 24.61
C TYR A 49 5.17 7.35 23.64
N ASP A 50 6.43 7.37 24.06
CA ASP A 50 7.52 7.95 23.30
C ASP A 50 7.86 7.10 22.05
N LEU A 51 8.82 7.58 21.26
CA LEU A 51 9.32 6.90 20.07
C LEU A 51 10.04 5.60 20.44
N TRP A 52 9.64 4.49 19.82
CA TRP A 52 10.17 3.18 20.17
C TRP A 52 11.40 2.81 19.35
N SER A 53 12.50 2.50 20.04
CA SER A 53 13.75 2.04 19.43
C SER A 53 13.58 0.71 18.65
N PRO A 54 14.42 0.45 17.64
CA PRO A 54 15.47 1.35 17.11
C PRO A 54 14.99 2.27 15.99
N ASP A 55 13.85 1.95 15.35
CA ASP A 55 13.44 2.57 14.09
C ASP A 55 12.86 3.99 14.27
N GLU A 56 11.97 4.21 15.24
CA GLU A 56 11.25 5.50 15.33
C GLU A 56 12.16 6.68 15.70
N PRO A 57 13.01 6.63 16.76
CA PRO A 57 13.89 7.74 17.09
C PRO A 57 14.87 8.06 15.95
N ARG A 58 15.38 7.03 15.27
CA ARG A 58 16.29 7.18 14.14
C ARG A 58 15.63 7.92 12.98
N TYR A 59 14.43 7.51 12.58
CA TYR A 59 13.74 8.13 11.46
C TYR A 59 13.20 9.53 11.80
N ALA A 60 12.81 9.76 13.05
CA ALA A 60 12.45 11.09 13.55
C ALA A 60 13.65 12.04 13.49
N GLU A 61 14.83 11.61 13.92
CA GLU A 61 16.03 12.45 13.88
C GLU A 61 16.48 12.75 12.45
N ILE A 62 16.46 11.76 11.55
CA ILE A 62 16.75 12.00 10.12
C ILE A 62 15.79 13.03 9.52
N ALA A 63 14.50 12.95 9.88
CA ALA A 63 13.51 13.92 9.42
C ALA A 63 13.71 15.31 10.03
N ARG A 64 14.13 15.39 11.29
CA ARG A 64 14.49 16.64 11.97
C ARG A 64 15.71 17.29 11.31
N GLU A 65 16.78 16.54 11.06
CA GLU A 65 17.98 17.04 10.36
C GLU A 65 17.66 17.47 8.92
N ALA A 66 16.78 16.74 8.22
CA ALA A 66 16.32 17.16 6.90
C ALA A 66 15.64 18.54 6.95
N ALA A 67 14.79 18.76 7.95
CA ALA A 67 13.99 19.96 8.09
C ALA A 67 14.71 21.18 8.68
N VAL A 68 15.55 20.95 9.70
CA VAL A 68 16.26 22.02 10.43
C VAL A 68 17.58 22.36 9.74
N ASP A 69 18.34 21.35 9.33
CA ASP A 69 19.70 21.51 8.82
C ASP A 69 19.75 21.52 7.27
N GLY A 70 18.59 21.32 6.61
CA GLY A 70 18.45 21.42 5.15
C GLY A 70 18.89 20.17 4.38
N HIS A 71 18.96 19.01 5.04
CA HIS A 71 19.39 17.74 4.48
C HIS A 71 18.28 17.00 3.67
N TRP A 72 17.48 17.72 2.88
CA TRP A 72 16.32 17.17 2.15
C TRP A 72 16.64 16.17 1.02
N ILE A 73 17.85 16.21 0.46
CA ILE A 73 18.25 15.37 -0.69
C ILE A 73 19.03 14.13 -0.22
N ILE A 74 19.88 14.31 0.78
CA ILE A 74 20.77 13.28 1.31
C ILE A 74 20.45 13.15 2.79
N PRO A 75 19.85 12.02 3.22
CA PRO A 75 19.56 11.79 4.62
C PRO A 75 20.82 11.84 5.49
N HIS A 76 20.72 12.49 6.64
CA HIS A 76 21.75 12.48 7.67
C HIS A 76 21.17 11.94 8.98
N LEU A 77 21.99 11.23 9.74
CA LEU A 77 21.68 10.74 11.08
C LEU A 77 22.87 11.09 11.99
N ASN A 78 22.62 11.92 12.99
CA ASN A 78 23.65 12.50 13.86
C ASN A 78 24.75 13.17 13.04
N ASN A 79 24.38 14.00 12.05
CA ASN A 79 25.28 14.70 11.13
C ASN A 79 26.17 13.79 10.25
N ARG A 80 25.85 12.50 10.15
CA ARG A 80 26.55 11.56 9.26
C ARG A 80 25.62 11.12 8.14
N ILE A 81 26.17 10.94 6.94
CA ILE A 81 25.38 10.47 5.80
C ILE A 81 24.73 9.12 6.14
N TYR A 82 23.41 9.07 6.01
CA TYR A 82 22.63 7.87 6.19
C TYR A 82 22.31 7.27 4.82
N TYR A 83 23.05 6.22 4.48
CA TYR A 83 22.94 5.60 3.16
C TYR A 83 21.67 4.74 3.04
N GLU A 84 21.24 4.03 4.09
CA GLU A 84 20.36 2.85 3.99
C GLU A 84 18.98 3.06 3.32
N LYS A 85 18.42 4.28 3.37
CA LYS A 85 17.09 4.58 2.82
C LYS A 85 17.06 5.95 2.15
N PRO A 86 16.30 6.11 1.04
CA PRO A 86 16.13 7.40 0.40
C PRO A 86 15.31 8.39 1.25
N PRO A 87 15.33 9.70 0.94
CA PRO A 87 14.78 10.75 1.78
C PRO A 87 13.25 10.86 1.75
N THR A 88 12.55 10.19 0.84
CA THR A 88 11.14 10.50 0.53
C THR A 88 10.22 10.48 1.75
N TYR A 89 10.28 9.45 2.59
CA TYR A 89 9.42 9.39 3.77
C TYR A 89 9.91 10.32 4.88
N PHE A 90 11.23 10.47 5.07
CA PHE A 90 11.81 11.41 6.02
C PHE A 90 11.42 12.85 5.70
N ASN A 91 11.35 13.21 4.43
CA ASN A 91 10.92 14.54 4.00
C ASN A 91 9.45 14.80 4.34
N LEU A 92 8.57 13.80 4.21
CA LEU A 92 7.17 13.94 4.63
C LEU A 92 7.05 14.14 6.15
N ILE A 93 7.87 13.44 6.94
CA ILE A 93 7.97 13.61 8.39
C ILE A 93 8.52 15.00 8.73
N GLY A 94 9.57 15.44 8.02
CA GLY A 94 10.17 16.77 8.16
C GLY A 94 9.17 17.89 7.91
N LEU A 95 8.40 17.80 6.82
CA LEU A 95 7.31 18.73 6.51
C LEU A 95 6.23 18.72 7.59
N SER A 96 5.87 17.55 8.13
CA SER A 96 4.91 17.44 9.23
C SER A 96 5.40 18.16 10.48
N GLY A 97 6.69 18.02 10.83
CA GLY A 97 7.30 18.74 11.94
C GLY A 97 7.32 20.26 11.73
N ILE A 98 7.63 20.72 10.52
CA ILE A 98 7.59 22.16 10.18
C ILE A 98 6.16 22.72 10.31
N LEU A 99 5.16 21.99 9.80
CA LEU A 99 3.76 22.42 9.87
C LEU A 99 3.22 22.44 11.30
N ALA A 100 3.68 21.51 12.15
CA ALA A 100 3.33 21.48 13.57
C ALA A 100 4.11 22.52 14.41
N GLY A 101 5.21 23.05 13.88
CA GLY A 101 6.13 23.93 14.61
C GLY A 101 7.07 23.22 15.57
N GLU A 102 6.98 21.89 15.67
CA GLU A 102 7.78 21.04 16.55
C GLU A 102 7.87 19.60 16.02
N PHE A 103 8.87 18.85 16.49
CA PHE A 103 9.06 17.44 16.17
C PHE A 103 8.53 16.53 17.30
N SER A 104 7.33 16.83 17.81
CA SER A 104 6.68 15.98 18.81
C SER A 104 6.29 14.62 18.24
N VAL A 105 6.07 13.64 19.12
CA VAL A 105 5.66 12.27 18.78
C VAL A 105 4.47 12.27 17.81
N THR A 106 3.49 13.14 18.05
CA THR A 106 2.31 13.30 17.18
C THR A 106 2.72 13.80 15.79
N ALA A 107 3.52 14.87 15.72
CA ALA A 107 3.95 15.47 14.46
C ALA A 107 4.71 14.46 13.58
N VAL A 108 5.60 13.67 14.17
CA VAL A 108 6.44 12.74 13.40
C VAL A 108 5.71 11.46 12.99
N ARG A 109 4.68 11.03 13.73
CA ARG A 109 3.84 9.86 13.38
C ARG A 109 2.69 10.21 12.42
N MET A 110 2.28 11.49 12.35
CA MET A 110 1.14 11.93 11.55
C MET A 110 1.16 11.51 10.07
N PRO A 111 2.29 11.60 9.33
CA PRO A 111 2.33 11.16 7.93
C PRO A 111 1.98 9.68 7.76
N GLY A 112 2.48 8.82 8.65
CA GLY A 112 2.19 7.39 8.62
C GLY A 112 0.69 7.09 8.82
N ILE A 113 0.05 7.80 9.74
CA ILE A 113 -1.40 7.69 9.98
C ILE A 113 -2.19 8.15 8.75
N ILE A 114 -1.86 9.31 8.19
CA ILE A 114 -2.55 9.85 7.01
C ILE A 114 -2.46 8.83 5.86
N ILE A 115 -1.27 8.28 5.60
CA ILE A 115 -1.05 7.30 4.54
C ILE A 115 -1.80 5.98 4.82
N SER A 116 -1.86 5.55 6.07
CA SER A 116 -2.64 4.37 6.48
C SER A 116 -4.13 4.57 6.24
N VAL A 117 -4.66 5.75 6.55
CA VAL A 117 -6.06 6.13 6.31
C VAL A 117 -6.36 6.25 4.82
N LEU A 118 -5.44 6.78 4.02
CA LEU A 118 -5.55 6.79 2.56
C LEU A 118 -5.55 5.38 1.96
N LEU A 119 -4.77 4.45 2.51
CA LEU A 119 -4.82 3.03 2.15
C LEU A 119 -6.18 2.43 2.46
N LEU A 120 -6.70 2.63 3.68
CA LEU A 120 -8.02 2.13 4.09
C LEU A 120 -9.13 2.69 3.19
N LEU A 121 -9.11 4.01 2.91
CA LEU A 121 -10.06 4.66 2.02
C LEU A 121 -9.99 4.09 0.59
N SER A 122 -8.77 3.90 0.07
CA SER A 122 -8.56 3.32 -1.25
C SER A 122 -9.11 1.89 -1.33
N LEU A 123 -8.78 1.05 -0.35
CA LEU A 123 -9.31 -0.32 -0.25
C LEU A 123 -10.85 -0.31 -0.22
N ALA A 124 -11.44 0.46 0.70
CA ALA A 124 -12.89 0.57 0.85
C ALA A 124 -13.57 1.00 -0.45
N TYR A 125 -13.03 2.01 -1.14
CA TYR A 125 -13.56 2.50 -2.41
C TYR A 125 -13.52 1.42 -3.50
N PHE A 126 -12.38 0.73 -3.66
CA PHE A 126 -12.24 -0.32 -4.67
C PHE A 126 -13.15 -1.52 -4.40
N VAL A 127 -13.22 -1.97 -3.15
CA VAL A 127 -14.09 -3.08 -2.73
C VAL A 127 -15.57 -2.68 -2.88
N LEU A 128 -15.95 -1.45 -2.51
CA LEU A 128 -17.33 -0.97 -2.67
C LEU A 128 -17.78 -1.06 -4.13
N LYS A 129 -16.91 -0.67 -5.07
CA LYS A 129 -17.22 -0.69 -6.51
C LYS A 129 -17.24 -2.09 -7.12
N LYS A 130 -16.64 -3.09 -6.47
CA LYS A 130 -16.50 -4.45 -7.01
C LYS A 130 -17.38 -5.49 -6.34
N ASP A 131 -17.56 -5.40 -5.03
CA ASP A 131 -18.23 -6.41 -4.22
C ASP A 131 -19.34 -5.83 -3.31
N GLY A 132 -19.38 -4.50 -3.16
CA GLY A 132 -20.45 -3.79 -2.46
C GLY A 132 -20.10 -3.35 -1.04
N LEU A 133 -21.07 -2.70 -0.38
CA LEU A 133 -20.84 -1.97 0.87
C LEU A 133 -20.43 -2.87 2.03
N LYS A 134 -21.07 -4.04 2.17
CA LYS A 134 -20.79 -4.96 3.29
C LYS A 134 -19.33 -5.42 3.28
N THR A 135 -18.83 -5.89 2.14
CA THR A 135 -17.44 -6.32 1.98
C THR A 135 -16.47 -5.16 2.13
N ALA A 136 -16.83 -3.97 1.62
CA ALA A 136 -16.01 -2.77 1.77
C ALA A 136 -15.81 -2.37 3.25
N VAL A 137 -16.90 -2.34 4.02
CA VAL A 137 -16.86 -2.03 5.46
C VAL A 137 -16.06 -3.09 6.22
N LEU A 138 -16.36 -4.38 6.00
CA LEU A 138 -15.71 -5.47 6.73
C LEU A 138 -14.21 -5.55 6.42
N SER A 139 -13.81 -5.53 5.14
CA SER A 139 -12.39 -5.56 4.77
C SER A 139 -11.61 -4.35 5.31
N THR A 140 -12.24 -3.17 5.37
CA THR A 140 -11.62 -1.99 5.97
C THR A 140 -11.43 -2.14 7.47
N ILE A 141 -12.45 -2.64 8.18
CA ILE A 141 -12.35 -2.93 9.63
C ILE A 141 -11.28 -3.99 9.89
N ILE A 142 -11.28 -5.07 9.12
CA ILE A 142 -10.32 -6.18 9.25
C ILE A 142 -8.89 -5.67 9.06
N LEU A 143 -8.62 -4.89 8.00
CA LEU A 143 -7.30 -4.32 7.79
C LEU A 143 -6.91 -3.39 8.94
N ALA A 144 -7.79 -2.45 9.31
CA ALA A 144 -7.51 -1.46 10.36
C ALA A 144 -7.26 -2.08 11.75
N THR A 145 -7.92 -3.20 12.05
CA THR A 145 -7.83 -3.87 13.37
C THR A 145 -6.94 -5.11 13.36
N THR A 146 -6.32 -5.44 12.23
CA THR A 146 -5.24 -6.43 12.18
C THR A 146 -4.09 -5.90 13.02
N VAL A 147 -3.72 -6.62 14.09
CA VAL A 147 -2.78 -6.16 15.13
C VAL A 147 -1.51 -5.56 14.51
N ASN A 148 -0.85 -6.26 13.59
CA ASN A 148 0.39 -5.73 13.01
C ASN A 148 0.17 -4.47 12.17
N PHE A 149 -0.95 -4.35 11.44
CA PHE A 149 -1.28 -3.14 10.69
C PHE A 149 -1.58 -1.98 11.64
N PHE A 150 -2.43 -2.22 12.65
CA PHE A 150 -2.79 -1.25 13.69
C PHE A 150 -1.54 -0.66 14.35
N TRP A 151 -0.63 -1.52 14.82
CA TRP A 151 0.61 -1.09 15.47
C TRP A 151 1.54 -0.31 14.53
N LEU A 152 1.69 -0.74 13.27
CA LEU A 152 2.60 -0.09 12.33
C LEU A 152 2.03 1.22 11.77
N ALA A 153 0.71 1.34 11.65
CA ALA A 153 0.03 2.56 11.21
C ALA A 153 0.26 3.74 12.15
N MET A 154 0.48 3.47 13.44
CA MET A 154 0.74 4.48 14.47
C MET A 154 2.24 4.70 14.75
N LYS A 155 3.15 4.06 14.00
CA LYS A 155 4.60 4.21 14.16
C LYS A 155 5.24 4.87 12.95
N ILE A 156 6.45 5.40 13.16
CA ILE A 156 7.29 5.83 12.04
C ILE A 156 7.84 4.58 11.33
N ASN A 157 7.15 4.13 10.29
CA ASN A 157 7.50 2.91 9.58
C ASN A 157 7.41 3.07 8.05
N LEU A 158 8.50 2.75 7.34
CA LEU A 158 8.58 2.88 5.88
C LEU A 158 7.76 1.82 5.13
N ASP A 159 7.33 0.73 5.78
CA ASP A 159 6.45 -0.26 5.16
C ASP A 159 5.04 0.28 4.91
N ILE A 160 4.56 1.25 5.70
CA ILE A 160 3.23 1.87 5.55
C ILE A 160 3.08 2.58 4.19
N PRO A 161 3.93 3.56 3.82
CA PRO A 161 3.89 4.15 2.49
C PRO A 161 4.17 3.15 1.37
N LEU A 162 5.02 2.15 1.61
CA LEU A 162 5.25 1.08 0.64
C LEU A 162 3.96 0.27 0.38
N VAL A 163 3.28 -0.21 1.43
CA VAL A 163 2.03 -1.00 1.28
C VAL A 163 0.92 -0.17 0.66
N PHE A 164 0.83 1.12 0.98
CA PHE A 164 -0.09 2.03 0.32
C PHE A 164 0.13 2.06 -1.20
N CYS A 165 1.39 2.30 -1.62
CA CYS A 165 1.75 2.38 -3.03
C CYS A 165 1.50 1.05 -3.76
N THR A 166 1.94 -0.08 -3.19
CA THR A 166 1.82 -1.40 -3.82
C THR A 166 0.37 -1.87 -3.88
N THR A 167 -0.42 -1.72 -2.81
CA THR A 167 -1.83 -2.10 -2.82
C THR A 167 -2.62 -1.25 -3.80
N LEU A 168 -2.44 0.08 -3.80
CA LEU A 168 -3.16 0.93 -4.74
C LEU A 168 -2.77 0.63 -6.19
N ALA A 169 -1.47 0.42 -6.48
CA ALA A 169 -1.02 0.00 -7.80
C ALA A 169 -1.64 -1.35 -8.22
N ALA A 170 -1.66 -2.35 -7.34
CA ALA A 170 -2.24 -3.66 -7.61
C ALA A 170 -3.75 -3.58 -7.89
N LEU A 171 -4.50 -2.79 -7.11
CA LEU A 171 -5.93 -2.58 -7.32
C LEU A 171 -6.24 -1.84 -8.62
N ILE A 172 -5.43 -0.85 -9.01
CA ILE A 172 -5.57 -0.15 -10.29
C ILE A 172 -5.25 -1.10 -11.46
N LEU A 173 -4.14 -1.85 -11.37
CA LEU A 173 -3.77 -2.84 -12.39
C LEU A 173 -4.85 -3.92 -12.54
N PHE A 174 -5.41 -4.39 -11.42
CA PHE A 174 -6.56 -5.29 -11.43
C PHE A 174 -7.79 -4.64 -12.06
N LYS A 175 -8.12 -3.39 -11.73
CA LYS A 175 -9.25 -2.70 -12.39
C LYS A 175 -9.08 -2.62 -13.90
N ASN A 176 -7.86 -2.41 -14.37
CA ASN A 176 -7.54 -2.21 -15.79
C ASN A 176 -7.28 -3.52 -16.56
N HIS A 177 -7.26 -4.69 -15.89
CA HIS A 177 -6.80 -5.97 -16.46
C HIS A 177 -7.54 -6.44 -17.73
N SER A 178 -8.77 -5.95 -17.95
CA SER A 178 -9.57 -6.27 -19.13
C SER A 178 -9.21 -5.40 -20.34
N ASP A 179 -8.72 -4.18 -20.12
CA ASP A 179 -8.46 -3.18 -21.16
C ASP A 179 -7.46 -2.12 -20.68
N PHE A 180 -6.17 -2.40 -20.85
CA PHE A 180 -5.10 -1.46 -20.48
C PHE A 180 -4.98 -0.29 -21.45
N LYS A 181 -5.44 -0.45 -22.70
CA LYS A 181 -5.34 0.59 -23.74
C LYS A 181 -6.25 1.77 -23.42
N ASN A 182 -7.51 1.50 -23.11
CA ASN A 182 -8.46 2.54 -22.74
C ASN A 182 -8.15 3.15 -21.36
N ASN A 183 -7.50 2.38 -20.48
CA ASN A 183 -7.10 2.84 -19.15
C ASN A 183 -5.59 3.19 -19.07
N LYS A 184 -5.04 3.76 -20.15
CA LYS A 184 -3.59 4.05 -20.27
C LYS A 184 -3.07 4.91 -19.11
N LEU A 185 -3.73 6.02 -18.79
CA LEU A 185 -3.26 6.97 -17.76
C LEU A 185 -3.24 6.36 -16.36
N THR A 186 -4.30 5.66 -15.97
CA THR A 186 -4.36 4.99 -14.67
C THR A 186 -3.38 3.82 -14.59
N THR A 187 -3.12 3.13 -15.71
CA THR A 187 -2.07 2.10 -15.78
C THR A 187 -0.69 2.71 -15.56
N ILE A 188 -0.36 3.82 -16.24
CA ILE A 188 0.90 4.55 -16.03
C ILE A 188 1.02 5.03 -14.58
N PHE A 189 -0.07 5.54 -14.01
CA PHE A 189 -0.11 5.97 -12.61
C PHE A 189 0.16 4.81 -11.63
N ALA A 190 -0.34 3.60 -11.90
CA ALA A 190 -0.02 2.42 -11.09
C ALA A 190 1.49 2.11 -11.10
N PHE A 191 2.14 2.23 -12.26
CA PHE A 191 3.59 2.05 -12.37
C PHE A 191 4.37 3.19 -11.68
N PHE A 192 3.88 4.43 -11.76
CA PHE A 192 4.42 5.55 -10.99
C PHE A 192 4.37 5.27 -9.48
N LEU A 193 3.26 4.73 -8.96
CA LEU A 193 3.15 4.33 -7.55
C LEU A 193 4.16 3.24 -7.18
N MET A 194 4.39 2.26 -8.06
CA MET A 194 5.46 1.26 -7.85
C MET A 194 6.84 1.94 -7.79
N GLY A 195 7.09 2.92 -8.65
CA GLY A 195 8.30 3.76 -8.61
C GLY A 195 8.46 4.54 -7.31
N LEU A 196 7.38 5.19 -6.86
CA LEU A 196 7.35 5.93 -5.62
C LEU A 196 7.61 5.01 -4.41
N GLY A 197 6.99 3.82 -4.37
CA GLY A 197 7.26 2.81 -3.35
C GLY A 197 8.71 2.30 -3.35
N ALA A 198 9.34 2.22 -4.53
CA ALA A 198 10.74 1.86 -4.66
C ALA A 198 11.66 2.89 -4.01
N VAL A 199 11.43 4.18 -4.25
CA VAL A 199 12.21 5.26 -3.62
C VAL A 199 11.87 5.40 -2.13
N VAL A 200 10.64 5.11 -1.71
CA VAL A 200 10.31 5.12 -0.28
C VAL A 200 11.12 4.08 0.49
N LYS A 201 11.25 2.84 -0.02
CA LYS A 201 11.87 1.77 0.76
C LYS A 201 12.69 0.77 -0.02
N SER A 202 12.11 0.14 -1.04
CA SER A 202 12.75 -0.98 -1.74
C SER A 202 12.07 -1.36 -3.05
N GLN A 203 12.84 -2.02 -3.91
CA GLN A 203 12.45 -2.56 -5.23
C GLN A 203 11.34 -3.61 -5.16
N ILE A 204 10.99 -4.08 -3.95
CA ILE A 204 9.85 -4.96 -3.70
C ILE A 204 8.52 -4.34 -4.14
N SER A 205 8.50 -3.02 -4.38
CA SER A 205 7.38 -2.32 -5.00
C SER A 205 7.01 -2.82 -6.39
N ILE A 206 7.82 -3.68 -7.03
CA ILE A 206 7.50 -4.39 -8.28
C ILE A 206 6.38 -5.44 -8.10
N LEU A 207 6.07 -5.86 -6.86
CA LEU A 207 5.09 -6.89 -6.52
C LEU A 207 3.75 -6.79 -7.27
N PRO A 208 3.11 -5.61 -7.44
CA PRO A 208 1.84 -5.48 -8.17
C PRO A 208 1.91 -6.04 -9.61
N LEU A 209 3.04 -5.87 -10.28
CA LEU A 209 3.24 -6.39 -11.64
C LEU A 209 3.40 -7.92 -11.64
N ILE A 210 4.10 -8.47 -10.65
CA ILE A 210 4.24 -9.93 -10.47
C ILE A 210 2.87 -10.54 -10.21
N ILE A 211 2.11 -9.97 -9.28
CA ILE A 211 0.74 -10.39 -8.92
C ILE A 211 -0.17 -10.35 -10.16
N LEU A 212 -0.20 -9.24 -10.89
CA LEU A 212 -1.00 -9.11 -12.11
C LEU A 212 -0.62 -10.16 -13.15
N THR A 213 0.68 -10.37 -13.35
CA THR A 213 1.20 -11.35 -14.32
C THR A 213 0.74 -12.75 -13.97
N VAL A 214 0.94 -13.18 -12.72
CA VAL A 214 0.49 -14.49 -12.23
C VAL A 214 -1.03 -14.63 -12.37
N TYR A 215 -1.79 -13.62 -11.96
CA TYR A 215 -3.25 -13.61 -12.08
C TYR A 215 -3.72 -13.77 -13.53
N LEU A 216 -3.12 -13.05 -14.49
CA LEU A 216 -3.47 -13.16 -15.91
C LEU A 216 -3.05 -14.49 -16.51
N VAL A 217 -1.92 -15.07 -16.09
CA VAL A 217 -1.48 -16.40 -16.54
C VAL A 217 -2.44 -17.48 -16.06
N ILE A 218 -2.81 -17.49 -14.77
CA ILE A 218 -3.79 -18.43 -14.20
C ILE A 218 -5.14 -18.33 -14.94
N ASN A 219 -5.56 -17.10 -15.28
CA ASN A 219 -6.81 -16.84 -16.00
C ASN A 219 -6.70 -17.00 -17.53
N LYS A 220 -5.59 -17.52 -18.07
CA LYS A 220 -5.35 -17.71 -19.51
C LYS A 220 -5.49 -16.42 -20.34
N LYS A 221 -5.24 -15.26 -19.72
CA LYS A 221 -5.33 -13.91 -20.30
C LYS A 221 -3.97 -13.22 -20.44
N ALA A 222 -2.85 -13.96 -20.39
CA ALA A 222 -1.49 -13.41 -20.47
C ALA A 222 -1.25 -12.47 -21.68
N LYS A 223 -1.97 -12.67 -22.80
CA LYS A 223 -1.89 -11.76 -23.97
C LYS A 223 -2.25 -10.30 -23.62
N LYS A 224 -3.06 -10.07 -22.58
CA LYS A 224 -3.41 -8.73 -22.08
C LYS A 224 -2.22 -7.92 -21.60
N LEU A 225 -1.13 -8.55 -21.17
CA LEU A 225 0.10 -7.85 -20.81
C LEU A 225 0.70 -7.05 -21.98
N LYS A 226 0.43 -7.45 -23.23
CA LYS A 226 0.87 -6.69 -24.43
C LYS A 226 0.11 -5.38 -24.63
N GLU A 227 -1.03 -5.21 -23.95
CA GLU A 227 -1.83 -3.98 -24.01
C GLU A 227 -1.31 -2.91 -23.04
N ILE A 228 -0.43 -3.28 -22.10
CA ILE A 228 0.18 -2.32 -21.17
C ILE A 228 1.01 -1.32 -21.98
N PRO A 229 0.87 0.00 -21.72
CA PRO A 229 1.69 1.03 -22.34
C PRO A 229 3.12 1.00 -21.75
N TRP A 230 3.89 -0.04 -22.06
CA TRP A 230 5.15 -0.40 -21.38
C TRP A 230 6.16 0.74 -21.34
N LEU A 231 6.43 1.41 -22.47
CA LEU A 231 7.45 2.47 -22.52
C LEU A 231 7.12 3.61 -21.54
N ALA A 232 5.89 4.12 -21.58
CA ALA A 232 5.46 5.17 -20.67
C ALA A 232 5.40 4.67 -19.21
N SER A 233 4.90 3.46 -19.00
CA SER A 233 4.77 2.87 -17.66
C SER A 233 6.13 2.69 -16.99
N LEU A 234 7.11 2.13 -17.70
CA LEU A 234 8.48 1.96 -17.20
C LEU A 234 9.17 3.32 -16.98
N PHE A 235 8.98 4.27 -17.90
CA PHE A 235 9.51 5.62 -17.74
C PHE A 235 9.01 6.26 -16.42
N PHE A 236 7.70 6.27 -16.20
CA PHE A 236 7.11 6.84 -14.98
C PHE A 236 7.39 6.03 -13.72
N MET A 237 7.66 4.72 -13.83
CA MET A 237 8.12 3.91 -12.70
C MET A 237 9.53 4.29 -12.24
N VAL A 238 10.44 4.58 -13.18
CA VAL A 238 11.84 4.86 -12.85
C VAL A 238 12.06 6.35 -12.56
N LEU A 239 11.16 7.22 -13.03
CA LEU A 239 11.23 8.67 -12.88
C LEU A 239 11.48 9.17 -11.44
N PRO A 240 10.77 8.71 -10.38
CA PRO A 240 11.02 9.19 -9.01
C PRO A 240 12.46 8.92 -8.55
N ALA A 241 12.99 7.73 -8.88
CA ALA A 241 14.35 7.35 -8.52
C ALA A 241 15.37 8.17 -9.30
N LEU A 242 15.14 8.40 -10.60
CA LEU A 242 16.02 9.23 -11.43
C LEU A 242 16.10 10.66 -10.91
N ILE A 243 14.96 11.27 -10.56
CA ILE A 243 14.92 12.63 -10.03
C ILE A 243 15.76 12.72 -8.75
N TRP A 244 15.53 11.81 -7.80
CA TRP A 244 16.29 11.82 -6.54
C TRP A 244 17.78 11.57 -6.77
N LEU A 245 18.14 10.52 -7.52
CA LEU A 245 19.53 10.16 -7.77
C LEU A 245 20.28 11.25 -8.53
N PHE A 246 19.62 11.96 -9.45
CA PHE A 246 20.21 13.10 -10.15
C PHE A 246 20.62 14.22 -9.17
N PHE A 247 19.73 14.62 -8.26
CA PHE A 247 20.04 15.64 -7.27
C PHE A 247 21.04 15.16 -6.22
N ALA A 248 20.96 13.89 -5.81
CA ALA A 248 21.93 13.30 -4.89
C ALA A 248 23.33 13.25 -5.48
N TYR A 249 23.45 12.89 -6.77
CA TYR A 249 24.71 12.90 -7.51
C TYR A 249 25.31 14.30 -7.60
N GLN A 250 24.50 15.33 -7.87
CA GLN A 250 25.00 16.71 -7.85
C GLN A 250 25.52 17.15 -6.48
N LYS A 251 24.91 16.68 -5.39
CA LYS A 251 25.23 17.14 -4.03
C LYS A 251 26.39 16.37 -3.38
N ALA A 252 26.56 15.07 -3.65
CA ALA A 252 27.58 14.23 -3.02
C ALA A 252 28.46 13.43 -3.99
N GLY A 253 28.27 13.58 -5.30
CA GLY A 253 29.12 12.98 -6.31
C GLY A 253 28.96 11.47 -6.45
N TYR A 254 29.92 10.87 -7.16
CA TYR A 254 29.89 9.45 -7.54
C TYR A 254 30.01 8.49 -6.36
N SER A 255 30.81 8.81 -5.33
CA SER A 255 31.02 7.94 -4.17
C SER A 255 29.71 7.67 -3.39
N TYR A 256 28.85 8.68 -3.28
CA TYR A 256 27.52 8.51 -2.69
C TYR A 256 26.64 7.60 -3.54
N PHE A 257 26.67 7.77 -4.86
CA PHE A 257 25.91 6.94 -5.78
C PHE A 257 26.35 5.47 -5.72
N GLU A 258 27.66 5.21 -5.74
CA GLU A 258 28.22 3.86 -5.61
C GLU A 258 27.78 3.19 -4.30
N THR A 259 27.92 3.88 -3.17
CA THR A 259 27.53 3.33 -1.86
C THR A 259 26.01 3.10 -1.74
N THR A 260 25.20 4.05 -2.24
CA THR A 260 23.74 4.01 -2.06
C THR A 260 23.06 3.05 -3.03
N VAL A 261 23.58 2.94 -4.26
CA VAL A 261 22.98 2.10 -5.31
C VAL A 261 23.70 0.76 -5.39
N LEU A 262 25.02 0.75 -5.59
CA LEU A 262 25.76 -0.49 -5.86
C LEU A 262 25.95 -1.32 -4.58
N ASP A 263 26.45 -0.71 -3.51
CA ASP A 263 26.75 -1.47 -2.29
C ASP A 263 25.50 -1.93 -1.55
N GLN A 264 24.41 -1.16 -1.61
CA GLN A 264 23.14 -1.63 -1.04
C GLN A 264 22.49 -2.71 -1.88
N LEU A 265 22.43 -2.56 -3.22
CA LEU A 265 21.92 -3.63 -4.09
C LEU A 265 22.73 -4.91 -3.89
N ALA A 266 24.06 -4.81 -3.78
CA ALA A 266 24.94 -5.94 -3.50
C ALA A 266 24.76 -6.50 -2.07
N GLY A 267 24.62 -5.64 -1.06
CA GLY A 267 24.40 -6.03 0.34
C GLY A 267 23.08 -6.78 0.57
N TYR A 268 21.99 -6.34 -0.08
CA TYR A 268 20.72 -7.08 -0.07
C TYR A 268 20.80 -8.41 -0.82
N SER A 269 21.61 -8.50 -1.88
CA SER A 269 21.78 -9.71 -2.70
C SER A 269 22.70 -10.75 -2.04
N THR A 270 23.68 -10.32 -1.25
CA THR A 270 24.67 -11.19 -0.59
C THR A 270 24.24 -11.64 0.81
N GLY A 271 23.15 -11.08 1.36
CA GLY A 271 22.61 -11.48 2.67
C GLY A 271 23.41 -11.00 3.89
N SER A 272 24.47 -10.21 3.68
CA SER A 272 25.39 -9.72 4.72
C SER A 272 24.75 -8.74 5.71
N GLN A 273 23.60 -8.15 5.37
CA GLN A 273 22.86 -7.18 6.20
C GLN A 273 21.44 -7.67 6.56
N GLY A 274 21.23 -8.99 6.59
CA GLY A 274 19.90 -9.60 6.71
C GLY A 274 19.51 -10.06 8.12
N HIS A 275 18.21 -10.33 8.29
CA HIS A 275 17.69 -11.15 9.38
C HIS A 275 17.40 -12.55 8.84
N PRO A 276 18.39 -13.48 8.86
CA PRO A 276 18.21 -14.80 8.28
C PRO A 276 17.14 -15.56 9.07
N GLN A 277 16.16 -16.08 8.33
CA GLN A 277 15.04 -16.82 8.90
C GLN A 277 14.63 -17.94 7.94
N PRO A 278 14.12 -19.08 8.46
CA PRO A 278 13.73 -20.21 7.62
C PRO A 278 12.60 -19.85 6.65
N PHE A 279 12.46 -20.63 5.57
CA PHE A 279 11.42 -20.37 4.55
C PHE A 279 10.00 -20.39 5.14
N TYR A 280 9.77 -21.19 6.18
CA TYR A 280 8.48 -21.30 6.88
C TYR A 280 8.24 -20.20 7.92
N TYR A 281 9.13 -19.22 8.06
CA TYR A 281 9.01 -18.14 9.07
C TYR A 281 7.64 -17.44 9.02
N TYR A 282 7.15 -17.07 7.83
CA TYR A 282 5.86 -16.40 7.72
C TYR A 282 4.66 -17.32 7.95
N LEU A 283 4.80 -18.63 7.72
CA LEU A 283 3.75 -19.59 8.04
C LEU A 283 3.46 -19.62 9.55
N ILE A 284 4.52 -19.51 10.36
CA ILE A 284 4.42 -19.50 11.82
C ILE A 284 3.96 -18.13 12.34
N ASN A 285 4.53 -17.04 11.80
CA ASN A 285 4.33 -15.70 12.37
C ASN A 285 3.06 -15.00 11.86
N PHE A 286 2.58 -15.32 10.65
CA PHE A 286 1.40 -14.67 10.06
C PHE A 286 0.14 -14.81 10.94
N PRO A 287 -0.23 -16.00 11.47
CA PRO A 287 -1.43 -16.13 12.28
C PRO A 287 -1.45 -15.22 13.50
N ALA A 288 -0.32 -15.08 14.20
CA ALA A 288 -0.22 -14.18 15.35
C ALA A 288 -0.27 -12.70 14.94
N ALA A 289 0.43 -12.34 13.85
CA ALA A 289 0.48 -10.97 13.36
C ALA A 289 -0.84 -10.50 12.71
N ALA A 290 -1.65 -11.44 12.21
CA ALA A 290 -2.97 -11.24 11.63
C ALA A 290 -4.12 -11.36 12.64
N LEU A 291 -3.85 -11.52 13.94
CA LEU A 291 -4.89 -11.48 14.96
C LEU A 291 -5.65 -10.15 14.93
N PRO A 292 -6.93 -10.14 15.33
CA PRO A 292 -7.76 -11.30 15.72
C PRO A 292 -8.30 -12.09 14.52
N TRP A 293 -8.04 -11.64 13.28
CA TRP A 293 -8.75 -12.14 12.09
C TRP A 293 -8.21 -13.45 11.54
N SER A 294 -7.02 -13.88 11.96
CA SER A 294 -6.46 -15.18 11.60
C SER A 294 -7.34 -16.36 12.02
N PHE A 295 -8.21 -16.21 13.03
CA PHE A 295 -9.21 -17.23 13.39
C PHE A 295 -10.20 -17.53 12.26
N PHE A 296 -10.41 -16.58 11.35
CA PHE A 296 -11.34 -16.72 10.23
C PHE A 296 -10.71 -17.32 8.98
N VAL A 297 -9.41 -17.68 8.98
CA VAL A 297 -8.73 -18.29 7.82
C VAL A 297 -9.41 -19.60 7.40
N VAL A 298 -9.77 -20.46 8.37
CA VAL A 298 -10.42 -21.75 8.05
C VAL A 298 -11.82 -21.55 7.47
N PRO A 299 -12.72 -20.75 8.08
CA PRO A 299 -13.98 -20.34 7.44
C PRO A 299 -13.79 -19.72 6.05
N ALA A 300 -12.84 -18.81 5.89
CA ALA A 300 -12.58 -18.13 4.61
C ALA A 300 -12.20 -19.13 3.51
N LEU A 301 -11.33 -20.11 3.80
CA LEU A 301 -10.98 -21.17 2.85
C LEU A 301 -12.18 -22.07 2.49
N TYR A 302 -13.04 -22.37 3.46
CA TYR A 302 -14.26 -23.14 3.22
C TYR A 302 -15.23 -22.38 2.30
N TYR A 303 -15.49 -21.10 2.60
CA TYR A 303 -16.35 -20.26 1.78
C TYR A 303 -15.75 -20.00 0.40
N TYR A 304 -14.44 -19.79 0.28
CA TYR A 304 -13.76 -19.65 -1.02
C TYR A 304 -14.03 -20.85 -1.94
N LYS A 305 -13.93 -22.08 -1.41
CA LYS A 305 -14.24 -23.29 -2.18
C LYS A 305 -15.72 -23.35 -2.60
N LYS A 306 -16.63 -22.92 -1.72
CA LYS A 306 -18.07 -22.91 -2.00
C LYS A 306 -18.43 -21.87 -3.07
N LEU A 307 -17.81 -20.69 -3.02
CA LEU A 307 -18.05 -19.56 -3.92
C LEU A 307 -17.26 -19.66 -5.24
N LYS A 308 -16.43 -20.69 -5.43
CA LYS A 308 -15.61 -20.89 -6.64
C LYS A 308 -16.41 -20.84 -7.95
N ASN A 309 -17.69 -21.21 -7.89
CA ASN A 309 -18.59 -21.19 -9.05
C ASN A 309 -19.28 -19.82 -9.28
N GLU A 310 -19.22 -18.90 -8.31
CA GLU A 310 -19.91 -17.60 -8.35
C GLU A 310 -19.11 -16.49 -9.06
N ARG A 311 -17.92 -16.80 -9.60
CA ARG A 311 -17.06 -15.88 -10.41
C ARG A 311 -16.75 -14.53 -9.72
N ASN A 312 -16.42 -14.54 -8.43
CA ASN A 312 -15.93 -13.34 -7.76
C ASN A 312 -14.46 -13.02 -8.14
N THR A 313 -14.29 -12.22 -9.19
CA THR A 313 -12.95 -11.85 -9.70
C THR A 313 -12.08 -11.10 -8.69
N LEU A 314 -12.67 -10.35 -7.76
CA LEU A 314 -11.91 -9.62 -6.75
C LEU A 314 -11.35 -10.59 -5.70
N LEU A 315 -12.18 -11.52 -5.23
CA LEU A 315 -11.75 -12.57 -4.31
C LEU A 315 -10.62 -13.42 -4.91
N ASP A 316 -10.76 -13.85 -6.16
CA ASP A 316 -9.71 -14.60 -6.87
C ASP A 316 -8.41 -13.79 -6.97
N PHE A 317 -8.50 -12.50 -7.30
CA PHE A 317 -7.34 -11.62 -7.35
C PHE A 317 -6.68 -11.46 -5.98
N SER A 318 -7.47 -11.28 -4.91
CA SER A 318 -6.96 -11.16 -3.54
C SER A 318 -6.26 -12.44 -3.08
N VAL A 319 -6.82 -13.62 -3.36
CA VAL A 319 -6.17 -14.91 -3.06
C VAL A 319 -4.84 -15.05 -3.81
N VAL A 320 -4.81 -14.75 -5.12
CA VAL A 320 -3.56 -14.77 -5.90
C VAL A 320 -2.56 -13.77 -5.32
N SER A 321 -3.00 -12.56 -4.97
CA SER A 321 -2.15 -11.52 -4.40
C SER A 321 -1.52 -11.97 -3.08
N PHE A 322 -2.34 -12.49 -2.16
CA PHE A 322 -1.88 -13.04 -0.89
C PHE A 322 -0.84 -14.16 -1.10
N LEU A 323 -1.16 -15.15 -1.94
CA LEU A 323 -0.27 -16.29 -2.18
C LEU A 323 1.06 -15.88 -2.84
N VAL A 324 1.02 -14.99 -3.85
CA VAL A 324 2.22 -14.50 -4.52
C VAL A 324 3.12 -13.77 -3.54
N ILE A 325 2.59 -12.83 -2.75
CA ILE A 325 3.38 -12.09 -1.77
C ILE A 325 3.95 -13.04 -0.71
N PHE A 326 3.14 -13.98 -0.22
CA PHE A 326 3.54 -14.93 0.81
C PHE A 326 4.69 -15.82 0.32
N ILE A 327 4.60 -16.35 -0.90
CA ILE A 327 5.62 -17.19 -1.52
C ILE A 327 6.90 -16.38 -1.77
N VAL A 328 6.78 -15.20 -2.40
CA VAL A 328 7.94 -14.35 -2.71
C VAL A 328 8.71 -14.00 -1.43
N PHE A 329 8.03 -13.59 -0.35
CA PHE A 329 8.72 -13.26 0.90
C PHE A 329 9.27 -14.49 1.61
N SER A 330 8.60 -15.64 1.54
CA SER A 330 9.10 -16.89 2.12
C SER A 330 10.40 -17.36 1.45
N MET A 331 10.58 -17.04 0.16
CA MET A 331 11.79 -17.38 -0.62
C MET A 331 12.97 -16.42 -0.40
N ILE A 332 12.73 -15.18 0.08
CA ILE A 332 13.80 -14.21 0.35
C ILE A 332 14.57 -14.60 1.63
N GLY A 333 15.91 -14.52 1.59
CA GLY A 333 16.77 -14.93 2.72
C GLY A 333 16.56 -14.12 4.00
N SER A 334 16.46 -12.79 3.89
CA SER A 334 16.20 -11.88 5.01
C SER A 334 14.70 -11.71 5.25
N LYS A 335 14.22 -11.98 6.47
CA LYS A 335 12.80 -11.87 6.83
C LYS A 335 12.59 -11.07 8.10
N ARG A 336 11.60 -10.18 8.10
CA ARG A 336 11.16 -9.40 9.26
C ARG A 336 9.65 -9.43 9.35
N ASN A 337 9.11 -9.38 10.57
CA ASN A 337 7.65 -9.36 10.79
C ASN A 337 6.97 -8.18 10.06
N VAL A 338 7.64 -7.03 9.96
CA VAL A 338 7.12 -5.84 9.25
C VAL A 338 6.82 -6.10 7.76
N TYR A 339 7.48 -7.08 7.12
CA TYR A 339 7.19 -7.41 5.71
C TYR A 339 5.83 -8.07 5.52
N LEU A 340 5.26 -8.69 6.56
CA LEU A 340 3.90 -9.25 6.51
C LEU A 340 2.84 -8.19 6.21
N LEU A 341 3.15 -6.90 6.42
CA LEU A 341 2.24 -5.78 6.16
C LEU A 341 1.67 -5.80 4.73
N GLN A 342 2.45 -6.26 3.74
CA GLN A 342 2.03 -6.32 2.34
C GLN A 342 0.92 -7.34 2.08
N LEU A 343 0.73 -8.33 2.97
CA LEU A 343 -0.30 -9.36 2.83
C LEU A 343 -1.67 -8.88 3.29
N TYR A 344 -1.73 -7.99 4.29
CA TYR A 344 -2.96 -7.69 5.02
C TYR A 344 -4.07 -7.06 4.18
N PRO A 345 -3.81 -6.16 3.20
CA PRO A 345 -4.89 -5.60 2.41
C PRO A 345 -5.66 -6.65 1.58
N PHE A 346 -4.95 -7.67 1.08
CA PHE A 346 -5.58 -8.76 0.34
C PHE A 346 -6.16 -9.82 1.27
N PHE A 347 -5.50 -10.12 2.39
CA PHE A 347 -6.05 -10.96 3.44
C PHE A 347 -7.37 -10.40 3.99
N ALA A 348 -7.50 -9.08 4.11
CA ALA A 348 -8.72 -8.46 4.62
C ALA A 348 -9.92 -8.57 3.66
N ILE A 349 -9.67 -8.77 2.36
CA ILE A 349 -10.71 -9.01 1.36
C ILE A 349 -11.15 -10.49 1.35
N ILE A 350 -10.22 -11.40 1.66
CA ILE A 350 -10.46 -12.85 1.74
C ILE A 350 -11.26 -13.17 3.01
#